data_AF-A0A9X3EBT2-F1
#
_entry.id   AF-A0A9X3EBT2-F1
#
_cell.length_a   1.000
_cell.length_b   1.000
_cell.length_c   1.000
_cell.angle_alpha   90.00
_cell.angle_beta   90.00
_cell.angle_gamma   90.00
#
_symmetry.space_group_name_H-M   'P 1'
#
loop_
_entity.id
_entity.type
_entity.pdbx_description
1 polymer ?
#
loop_
_entity_poly.entity_id
_entity_poly.type
_entity_poly.pdbx_seq_one_letter_code
_entity_poly.pdbx_strand_id
1 'polypeptide(L)'
;MSDKEQKPTTGLRESATFDINTQMEIRRAAETGIYDIRGFGAKRKLPHFDDLLFLGASMSRYPLEGYREKCNTRVTLGTRFAKKPIVIETPVTIAGMSFGALSANAKEALGRGASAVGTSTTTGDGGMTPEERGQSSKLVYQYLPSRYGMNPDDLRKADAIEVVLGQGAKPGGGGMLLGQKITERVAKMRTLPVGVDQRSACRHPDWTGPDDLAIKIQELREITDWQVPIYIKVGATRTYYDVKLAVKAGADVIVVDGMQGGTAATQEVFIEHVGIPTMAAIPQAVQALQEMGMHRKVQLIVSGGIRNGADVAKCMALGADAVAIGTAALIALGCNHPKWDAEFRKLGSAAGYYDDYHEGKDPAGVTTQDPELMKRLDPVEGGRRLANYLRVLTMEAQTLARACGKNDLRNLEPEDLVALTVEAAAMARVPLAGTSWIPGQGF
;
A
#
# COMPACT_ATOMS: atom_id res chain seq x y z
N MET A 1 21.68 -6.20 65.34
CA MET A 1 20.96 -6.57 64.10
C MET A 1 19.66 -5.80 64.12
N SER A 2 19.55 -4.70 63.37
CA SER A 2 18.29 -3.96 63.25
C SER A 2 17.62 -4.38 61.96
N ASP A 3 16.51 -5.10 62.07
CA ASP A 3 15.57 -5.31 60.97
C ASP A 3 15.03 -3.95 60.54
N LYS A 4 15.54 -3.43 59.43
CA LYS A 4 14.85 -2.38 58.70
C LYS A 4 13.66 -3.05 58.03
N GLU A 5 12.47 -2.81 58.58
CA GLU A 5 11.18 -3.13 57.94
C GLU A 5 11.23 -2.68 56.47
N GLN A 6 11.28 -3.65 55.55
CA GLN A 6 11.09 -3.39 54.13
C GLN A 6 9.65 -2.94 53.96
N LYS A 7 9.44 -1.63 53.82
CA LYS A 7 8.14 -1.09 53.39
C LYS A 7 7.71 -1.82 52.11
N PRO A 8 6.47 -2.34 52.04
CA PRO A 8 5.98 -2.98 50.83
C PRO A 8 6.05 -1.98 49.68
N THR A 9 6.98 -2.19 48.76
CA THR A 9 7.09 -1.38 47.54
C THR A 9 5.93 -1.77 46.63
N THR A 10 4.97 -0.88 46.44
CA THR A 10 4.03 -1.03 45.33
C THR A 10 4.85 -1.06 44.04
N GLY A 11 4.64 -2.06 43.19
CA GLY A 11 5.35 -2.18 41.92
C GLY A 11 5.23 -0.91 41.06
N LEU A 12 6.14 -0.74 40.11
CA LEU A 12 6.06 0.37 39.15
C LEU A 12 4.77 0.23 38.33
N ARG A 13 3.98 1.31 38.25
CA ARG A 13 2.76 1.38 37.44
C ARG A 13 3.00 2.30 36.25
N GLU A 14 2.89 1.76 35.04
CA GLU A 14 2.98 2.55 33.81
C GLU A 14 1.71 3.40 33.59
N SER A 15 1.88 4.60 33.03
CA SER A 15 0.77 5.47 32.65
C SER A 15 0.18 5.01 31.32
N ALA A 16 -1.15 4.87 31.24
CA ALA A 16 -1.82 4.54 29.99
C ALA A 16 -1.79 5.69 28.97
N THR A 17 -1.72 6.94 29.43
CA THR A 17 -1.67 8.15 28.58
C THR A 17 -0.23 8.52 28.21
N PHE A 18 0.71 8.27 29.12
CA PHE A 18 2.13 8.61 28.96
C PHE A 18 2.96 7.34 29.18
N ASP A 19 2.77 6.36 28.30
CA ASP A 19 3.57 5.14 28.30
C ASP A 19 5.06 5.46 28.06
N ILE A 20 5.93 4.47 28.23
CA ILE A 20 7.38 4.66 28.08
C ILE A 20 7.72 5.23 26.70
N ASN A 21 7.09 4.75 25.62
CA ASN A 21 7.36 5.21 24.26
C ASN A 21 6.96 6.69 24.10
N THR A 22 5.79 7.08 24.61
CA THR A 22 5.31 8.46 24.59
C THR A 22 6.24 9.38 25.37
N GLN A 23 6.71 8.96 26.55
CA GLN A 23 7.67 9.74 27.33
C GLN A 23 9.03 9.86 26.62
N MET A 24 9.51 8.80 25.96
CA MET A 24 10.74 8.85 25.16
C MET A 24 10.62 9.85 24.02
N GLU A 25 9.49 9.84 23.30
CA GLU A 25 9.25 10.79 22.22
C GLU A 25 9.14 12.24 22.73
N ILE A 26 8.50 12.47 23.88
CA ILE A 26 8.46 13.80 24.51
C ILE A 26 9.88 14.28 24.85
N ARG A 27 10.74 13.41 25.39
CA ARG A 27 12.14 13.77 25.70
C ARG A 27 12.93 14.06 24.44
N ARG A 28 12.83 13.21 23.40
CA ARG A 28 13.45 13.43 22.08
C ARG A 28 13.01 14.78 21.49
N ALA A 29 11.71 15.06 21.50
CA ALA A 29 11.16 16.31 20.99
C ALA A 29 11.63 17.53 21.81
N ALA A 30 11.70 17.41 23.14
CA ALA A 30 12.19 18.48 24.03
C ALA A 30 13.69 18.76 23.83
N GLU A 31 14.50 17.74 23.58
CA GLU A 31 15.94 17.86 23.34
C GLU A 31 16.25 18.41 21.94
N THR A 32 15.48 18.02 20.92
CA THR A 32 15.81 18.31 19.52
C THR A 32 15.01 19.46 18.91
N GLY A 33 13.82 19.78 19.44
CA GLY A 33 12.94 20.82 18.90
C GLY A 33 12.35 20.53 17.51
N ILE A 34 12.49 19.30 17.00
CA ILE A 34 12.03 18.91 15.66
C ILE A 34 11.16 17.66 15.72
N TYR A 35 10.17 17.56 14.82
CA TYR A 35 9.38 16.33 14.66
C TYR A 35 10.25 15.19 14.15
N ASP A 36 9.86 13.96 14.46
CA ASP A 36 10.55 12.78 13.95
C ASP A 36 10.17 12.49 12.49
N ILE A 37 11.13 12.01 11.70
CA ILE A 37 10.92 11.54 10.33
C ILE A 37 11.26 10.06 10.32
N ARG A 38 10.34 9.24 9.83
CA ARG A 38 10.60 7.81 9.67
C ARG A 38 9.92 7.21 8.45
N GLY A 39 10.26 5.96 8.18
CA GLY A 39 9.60 5.10 7.21
C GLY A 39 8.60 4.14 7.86
N PHE A 40 8.31 3.06 7.12
CA PHE A 40 7.29 2.07 7.44
C PHE A 40 5.86 2.63 7.41
N GLY A 41 4.88 1.84 7.84
CA GLY A 41 3.49 2.27 8.04
C GLY A 41 3.19 2.54 9.52
N ALA A 42 1.91 2.72 9.85
CA ALA A 42 1.46 2.90 11.22
C ALA A 42 1.87 1.74 12.14
N LYS A 43 2.45 2.06 13.30
CA LYS A 43 2.82 1.10 14.35
C LYS A 43 1.72 0.95 15.40
N ARG A 44 0.82 1.92 15.51
CA ARG A 44 -0.31 1.82 16.44
C ARG A 44 -1.24 0.65 16.10
N LYS A 45 -1.88 0.10 17.13
CA LYS A 45 -2.93 -0.91 16.95
C LYS A 45 -4.17 -0.27 16.34
N LEU A 46 -4.68 -0.91 15.29
CA LEU A 46 -5.91 -0.55 14.59
C LEU A 46 -6.76 -1.81 14.45
N PRO A 47 -8.10 -1.69 14.34
CA PRO A 47 -8.92 -2.81 13.88
C PRO A 47 -8.35 -3.35 12.56
N HIS A 48 -8.15 -4.67 12.51
CA HIS A 48 -7.46 -5.34 11.43
C HIS A 48 -8.40 -6.32 10.74
N PHE A 49 -8.05 -6.71 9.50
CA PHE A 49 -8.75 -7.81 8.83
C PHE A 49 -8.74 -9.11 9.65
N ASP A 50 -7.85 -9.29 10.63
CA ASP A 50 -7.85 -10.45 11.53
C ASP A 50 -9.09 -10.49 12.43
N ASP A 51 -9.74 -9.34 12.63
CA ASP A 51 -11.00 -9.21 13.35
C ASP A 51 -12.21 -9.60 12.49
N LEU A 52 -12.01 -10.05 11.24
CA LEU A 52 -13.07 -10.59 10.38
C LEU A 52 -12.85 -12.09 10.15
N LEU A 53 -13.94 -12.85 10.08
CA LEU A 53 -13.96 -14.27 9.74
C LEU A 53 -14.81 -14.53 8.51
N PHE A 54 -14.46 -15.57 7.77
CA PHE A 54 -15.30 -16.11 6.71
C PHE A 54 -16.30 -17.11 7.27
N LEU A 55 -17.55 -17.02 6.80
CA LEU A 55 -18.57 -18.04 6.98
C LEU A 55 -18.42 -19.08 5.86
N GLY A 56 -17.59 -20.10 6.12
CA GLY A 56 -17.41 -21.22 5.20
C GLY A 56 -18.73 -21.96 4.93
N ALA A 57 -18.86 -22.48 3.71
CA ALA A 57 -19.99 -23.26 3.26
C ALA A 57 -20.12 -24.58 4.06
N SER A 58 -21.35 -25.04 4.25
CA SER A 58 -21.69 -26.28 4.98
C SER A 58 -22.95 -26.90 4.37
N MET A 59 -24.06 -27.04 5.10
CA MET A 59 -25.31 -27.57 4.54
C MET A 59 -26.11 -26.52 3.73
N SER A 60 -25.98 -25.24 4.06
CA SER A 60 -26.76 -24.15 3.42
C SER A 60 -26.20 -23.71 2.07
N ARG A 61 -24.93 -24.00 1.79
CA ARG A 61 -24.20 -23.73 0.55
C ARG A 61 -23.19 -24.84 0.35
N TYR A 62 -22.93 -25.25 -0.90
CA TYR A 62 -21.92 -26.26 -1.19
C TYR A 62 -20.53 -25.60 -1.35
N PRO A 63 -19.48 -26.12 -0.68
CA PRO A 63 -18.11 -25.71 -0.96
C PRO A 63 -17.64 -26.26 -2.31
N LEU A 64 -16.60 -25.65 -2.88
CA LEU A 64 -15.99 -26.14 -4.12
C LEU A 64 -14.75 -27.00 -3.83
N GLU A 65 -14.61 -28.10 -4.55
CA GLU A 65 -13.47 -29.03 -4.42
C GLU A 65 -12.23 -28.44 -5.11
N GLY A 66 -11.24 -27.99 -4.32
CA GLY A 66 -10.08 -27.24 -4.84
C GLY A 66 -9.22 -27.93 -5.89
N TYR A 67 -9.19 -29.27 -5.91
CA TYR A 67 -8.44 -30.06 -6.89
C TYR A 67 -9.21 -30.32 -8.21
N ARG A 68 -10.53 -30.07 -8.23
CA ARG A 68 -11.38 -30.26 -9.43
C ARG A 68 -11.88 -28.95 -10.00
N GLU A 69 -12.23 -28.02 -9.13
CA GLU A 69 -12.95 -26.81 -9.49
C GLU A 69 -12.02 -25.60 -9.56
N LYS A 70 -12.07 -24.90 -10.69
CA LYS A 70 -11.27 -23.70 -10.91
C LYS A 70 -11.86 -22.53 -10.11
N CYS A 71 -10.99 -21.70 -9.56
CA CYS A 71 -11.36 -20.41 -8.99
C CYS A 71 -10.64 -19.32 -9.77
N ASN A 72 -11.38 -18.46 -10.48
CA ASN A 72 -10.79 -17.40 -11.29
C ASN A 72 -10.17 -16.30 -10.39
N THR A 73 -8.96 -15.87 -10.75
CA THR A 73 -8.19 -14.82 -10.07
C THR A 73 -7.84 -13.66 -10.99
N ARG A 74 -8.18 -13.77 -12.28
CA ARG A 74 -7.85 -12.76 -13.28
C ARG A 74 -8.73 -11.52 -13.13
N VAL A 75 -8.11 -10.35 -13.22
CA VAL A 75 -8.78 -9.04 -13.16
C VAL A 75 -8.37 -8.23 -14.38
N THR A 76 -9.34 -7.53 -14.98
CA THR A 76 -9.07 -6.54 -16.02
C THR A 76 -9.26 -5.15 -15.44
N LEU A 77 -8.23 -4.32 -15.51
CA LEU A 77 -8.15 -2.99 -14.94
C LEU A 77 -8.20 -1.94 -16.05
N GLY A 78 -9.08 -0.98 -15.85
CA GLY A 78 -9.22 0.22 -16.67
C GLY A 78 -9.99 0.02 -17.96
N THR A 79 -11.14 -0.64 -17.85
CA THR A 79 -12.02 -1.00 -18.98
C THR A 79 -12.87 0.15 -19.53
N ARG A 80 -12.77 1.35 -18.94
CA ARG A 80 -13.73 2.44 -19.20
C ARG A 80 -13.36 3.27 -20.44
N PHE A 81 -12.13 3.77 -20.52
CA PHE A 81 -11.69 4.67 -21.60
C PHE A 81 -10.43 4.20 -22.33
N ALA A 82 -9.62 3.32 -21.73
CA ALA A 82 -8.39 2.84 -22.36
C ALA A 82 -8.66 1.88 -23.52
N LYS A 83 -7.96 2.06 -24.64
CA LYS A 83 -7.99 1.10 -25.77
C LYS A 83 -7.35 -0.24 -25.39
N LYS A 84 -6.37 -0.25 -24.48
CA LYS A 84 -5.66 -1.43 -23.98
C LYS A 84 -5.73 -1.47 -22.45
N PRO A 85 -6.82 -2.00 -21.86
CA PRO A 85 -6.89 -2.23 -20.43
C PRO A 85 -5.83 -3.25 -19.98
N ILE A 86 -5.41 -3.16 -18.72
CA ILE A 86 -4.44 -4.07 -18.13
C ILE A 86 -5.14 -5.36 -17.66
N VAL A 87 -4.64 -6.52 -18.08
CA VAL A 87 -5.07 -7.82 -17.53
C VAL A 87 -4.01 -8.35 -16.56
N ILE A 88 -4.39 -8.60 -15.31
CA ILE A 88 -3.53 -9.25 -14.30
C ILE A 88 -4.05 -10.64 -13.96
N GLU A 89 -3.16 -11.62 -13.83
CA GLU A 89 -3.55 -13.03 -13.56
C GLU A 89 -3.89 -13.30 -12.08
N THR A 90 -3.54 -12.37 -11.20
CA THR A 90 -3.85 -12.37 -9.76
C THR A 90 -4.43 -11.01 -9.38
N PRO A 91 -5.35 -10.90 -8.39
CA PRO A 91 -5.84 -9.61 -7.93
C PRO A 91 -4.80 -8.86 -7.08
N VAL A 92 -3.58 -9.37 -6.92
CA VAL A 92 -2.52 -8.72 -6.14
C VAL A 92 -1.57 -7.96 -7.06
N THR A 93 -1.46 -6.66 -6.86
CA THR A 93 -0.52 -5.74 -7.54
C THR A 93 0.54 -5.22 -6.56
N ILE A 94 1.61 -4.60 -7.07
CA ILE A 94 2.64 -3.96 -6.24
C ILE A 94 2.45 -2.44 -6.25
N ALA A 95 2.39 -1.85 -5.06
CA ALA A 95 2.20 -0.42 -4.86
C ALA A 95 3.41 0.41 -5.31
N GLY A 96 3.17 1.68 -5.68
CA GLY A 96 4.23 2.61 -6.10
C GLY A 96 5.24 2.91 -5.00
N MET A 97 6.50 2.57 -5.25
CA MET A 97 7.63 2.84 -4.35
C MET A 97 8.82 3.35 -5.17
N SER A 98 9.24 4.59 -4.91
CA SER A 98 10.14 5.31 -5.81
C SER A 98 11.55 4.71 -5.89
N PHE A 99 12.16 4.75 -7.07
CA PHE A 99 13.63 4.78 -7.15
C PHE A 99 14.15 6.04 -6.45
N GLY A 100 15.15 5.88 -5.58
CA GLY A 100 15.56 6.88 -4.60
C GLY A 100 15.19 6.41 -3.19
N ALA A 101 13.90 6.16 -2.94
CA ALA A 101 13.48 5.47 -1.72
C ALA A 101 13.98 4.02 -1.69
N LEU A 102 13.85 3.32 -2.81
CA LEU A 102 14.35 1.97 -3.04
C LEU A 102 15.61 1.99 -3.91
N SER A 103 16.46 0.98 -3.71
CA SER A 103 17.62 0.72 -4.56
C SER A 103 17.21 0.27 -5.96
N ALA A 104 18.11 0.42 -6.95
CA ALA A 104 17.87 -0.09 -8.30
C ALA A 104 17.63 -1.63 -8.31
N ASN A 105 18.36 -2.38 -7.49
CA ASN A 105 18.18 -3.83 -7.36
C ASN A 105 16.79 -4.18 -6.81
N ALA A 106 16.27 -3.40 -5.85
CA ALA A 106 14.91 -3.60 -5.37
C ALA A 106 13.88 -3.32 -6.47
N LYS A 107 14.06 -2.23 -7.24
CA LYS A 107 13.18 -1.90 -8.37
C LYS A 107 13.18 -3.01 -9.45
N GLU A 108 14.34 -3.56 -9.77
CA GLU A 108 14.47 -4.71 -10.67
C GLU A 108 13.77 -5.96 -10.11
N ALA A 109 14.00 -6.28 -8.82
CA ALA A 109 13.41 -7.44 -8.16
C ALA A 109 11.86 -7.39 -8.15
N LEU A 110 11.29 -6.21 -7.91
CA LEU A 110 9.83 -5.99 -7.96
C LEU A 110 9.29 -6.27 -9.37
N GLY A 111 9.97 -5.77 -10.40
CA GLY A 111 9.62 -6.03 -11.80
C GLY A 111 9.66 -7.52 -12.16
N ARG A 112 10.75 -8.21 -11.79
CA ARG A 112 10.90 -9.66 -12.00
C ARG A 112 9.80 -10.46 -11.31
N GLY A 113 9.54 -10.16 -10.04
CA GLY A 113 8.54 -10.87 -9.23
C GLY A 113 7.13 -10.67 -9.76
N ALA A 114 6.76 -9.45 -10.15
CA ALA A 114 5.46 -9.15 -10.75
C ALA A 114 5.25 -9.88 -12.08
N SER A 115 6.25 -9.82 -12.97
CA SER A 115 6.19 -10.47 -14.28
C SER A 115 6.06 -11.98 -14.18
N ALA A 116 6.76 -12.62 -13.23
CA ALA A 116 6.73 -14.07 -13.03
C ALA A 116 5.36 -14.61 -12.59
N VAL A 117 4.44 -13.75 -12.16
CA VAL A 117 3.06 -14.10 -11.79
C VAL A 117 2.01 -13.36 -12.62
N GLY A 118 2.43 -12.65 -13.68
CA GLY A 118 1.52 -11.97 -14.60
C GLY A 118 0.79 -10.74 -14.03
N THR A 119 1.34 -10.09 -13.00
CA THR A 119 0.76 -8.87 -12.40
C THR A 119 1.61 -7.61 -12.68
N SER A 120 1.16 -6.45 -12.21
CA SER A 120 1.83 -5.17 -12.38
C SER A 120 2.67 -4.75 -11.17
N THR A 121 3.69 -3.94 -11.45
CA THR A 121 4.37 -3.09 -10.46
C THR A 121 4.23 -1.61 -10.83
N THR A 122 4.64 -0.73 -9.91
CA THR A 122 4.42 0.71 -10.04
C THR A 122 5.70 1.49 -9.72
N THR A 123 6.05 2.46 -10.56
CA THR A 123 7.34 3.18 -10.50
C THR A 123 7.58 3.89 -9.17
N GLY A 124 6.51 4.39 -8.53
CA GLY A 124 6.62 5.31 -7.41
C GLY A 124 7.00 6.73 -7.83
N ASP A 125 7.26 7.58 -6.85
CA ASP A 125 7.68 8.98 -6.99
C ASP A 125 9.05 9.24 -7.66
N GLY A 126 9.66 8.24 -8.30
CA GLY A 126 11.06 8.26 -8.74
C GLY A 126 11.26 8.34 -10.25
N GLY A 127 10.20 8.24 -11.04
CA GLY A 127 10.29 8.01 -12.48
C GLY A 127 10.59 6.56 -12.85
N MET A 128 10.69 6.28 -14.15
CA MET A 128 10.92 4.94 -14.69
C MET A 128 12.42 4.66 -14.80
N THR A 129 12.90 3.58 -14.19
CA THR A 129 14.29 3.14 -14.39
C THR A 129 14.40 2.07 -15.48
N PRO A 130 15.54 1.98 -16.20
CA PRO A 130 15.76 0.93 -17.18
C PRO A 130 15.64 -0.48 -16.61
N GLU A 131 16.13 -0.70 -15.38
CA GLU A 131 16.13 -2.00 -14.70
C GLU A 131 14.70 -2.45 -14.36
N GLU A 132 13.87 -1.53 -13.86
CA GLU A 132 12.47 -1.83 -13.56
C GLU A 132 11.67 -2.10 -14.84
N ARG A 133 11.77 -1.21 -15.83
CA ARG A 133 11.04 -1.36 -17.09
C ARG A 133 11.44 -2.62 -17.84
N GLY A 134 12.74 -2.92 -17.88
CA GLY A 134 13.29 -4.08 -18.57
C GLY A 134 12.87 -5.43 -17.97
N GLN A 135 12.46 -5.46 -16.70
CA GLN A 135 11.99 -6.69 -16.03
C GLN A 135 10.48 -6.72 -15.77
N SER A 136 9.77 -5.62 -16.01
CA SER A 136 8.33 -5.54 -15.81
C SER A 136 7.59 -5.80 -17.12
N SER A 137 6.70 -6.78 -17.13
CA SER A 137 5.76 -7.02 -18.23
C SER A 137 4.61 -6.02 -18.20
N LYS A 138 4.27 -5.49 -17.01
CA LYS A 138 3.25 -4.48 -16.76
C LYS A 138 3.75 -3.49 -15.73
N LEU A 139 3.92 -2.23 -16.12
CA LEU A 139 4.44 -1.17 -15.26
C LEU A 139 3.49 0.03 -15.28
N VAL A 140 2.98 0.36 -14.09
CA VAL A 140 2.19 1.56 -13.85
C VAL A 140 3.15 2.71 -13.55
N TYR A 141 3.03 3.80 -14.29
CA TYR A 141 3.84 5.00 -14.09
C TYR A 141 3.12 6.00 -13.18
N GLN A 142 3.75 6.45 -12.10
CA GLN A 142 3.14 7.47 -11.23
C GLN A 142 3.41 8.90 -11.71
N TYR A 143 2.32 9.66 -11.87
CA TYR A 143 2.32 11.07 -12.20
C TYR A 143 2.05 11.91 -10.93
N LEU A 144 3.08 12.63 -10.50
CA LEU A 144 3.15 13.23 -9.16
C LEU A 144 2.94 14.75 -9.17
N PRO A 145 2.53 15.36 -8.05
CA PRO A 145 2.43 16.82 -7.89
C PRO A 145 3.66 17.60 -8.39
N SER A 146 4.87 17.13 -8.08
CA SER A 146 6.11 17.85 -8.41
C SER A 146 6.76 17.44 -9.74
N ARG A 147 6.18 16.49 -10.48
CA ARG A 147 6.69 16.01 -11.78
C ARG A 147 8.13 15.49 -11.77
N TYR A 148 8.67 15.12 -10.60
CA TYR A 148 9.98 14.50 -10.50
C TYR A 148 10.05 13.22 -11.33
N GLY A 149 11.11 13.07 -12.13
CA GLY A 149 11.28 11.92 -13.02
C GLY A 149 10.33 11.89 -14.21
N MET A 150 9.41 12.86 -14.37
CA MET A 150 8.42 12.85 -15.44
C MET A 150 9.07 13.13 -16.79
N ASN A 151 8.98 12.13 -17.66
CA ASN A 151 9.36 12.21 -19.06
C ASN A 151 8.20 11.71 -19.94
N PRO A 152 7.74 12.50 -20.93
CA PRO A 152 6.71 12.07 -21.89
C PRO A 152 7.01 10.73 -22.58
N ASP A 153 8.28 10.41 -22.84
CA ASP A 153 8.65 9.15 -23.47
C ASP A 153 8.42 7.95 -22.55
N ASP A 154 8.58 8.13 -21.24
CA ASP A 154 8.31 7.06 -20.27
C ASP A 154 6.82 6.92 -20.00
N LEU A 155 6.04 8.01 -20.07
CA LEU A 155 4.57 7.95 -20.07
C LEU A 155 4.04 7.11 -21.24
N ARG A 156 4.63 7.26 -22.44
CA ARG A 156 4.26 6.47 -23.62
C ARG A 156 4.66 4.99 -23.54
N LYS A 157 5.67 4.67 -22.73
CA LYS A 157 6.14 3.28 -22.48
C LYS A 157 5.43 2.61 -21.30
N ALA A 158 4.65 3.36 -20.52
CA ALA A 158 3.92 2.83 -19.39
C ALA A 158 2.77 1.91 -19.88
N ASP A 159 2.35 0.98 -19.04
CA ASP A 159 1.17 0.14 -19.32
C ASP A 159 -0.10 0.75 -18.70
N ALA A 160 0.05 1.65 -17.74
CA ALA A 160 -0.96 2.50 -17.13
C ALA A 160 -0.30 3.73 -16.51
N ILE A 161 -1.07 4.80 -16.27
CA ILE A 161 -0.60 5.99 -15.56
C ILE A 161 -1.43 6.17 -14.29
N GLU A 162 -0.78 6.32 -13.14
CA GLU A 162 -1.43 6.60 -11.85
C GLU A 162 -1.18 8.05 -11.44
N VAL A 163 -2.24 8.87 -11.45
CA VAL A 163 -2.20 10.24 -10.94
C VAL A 163 -2.32 10.18 -9.41
N VAL A 164 -1.27 10.64 -8.72
CA VAL A 164 -1.17 10.52 -7.26
C VAL A 164 -1.67 11.78 -6.59
N LEU A 165 -2.86 11.70 -5.97
CA LEU A 165 -3.38 12.77 -5.13
C LEU A 165 -2.94 12.63 -3.67
N GLY A 166 -2.66 11.40 -3.24
CA GLY A 166 -2.17 11.12 -1.89
C GLY A 166 -1.81 9.65 -1.70
N GLN A 167 -1.21 9.36 -0.55
CA GLN A 167 -0.88 8.00 -0.09
C GLN A 167 -1.30 7.84 1.37
N GLY A 168 -1.46 6.59 1.81
CA GLY A 168 -1.98 6.25 3.14
C GLY A 168 -1.11 6.75 4.30
N ALA A 169 0.22 6.77 4.13
CA ALA A 169 1.16 7.19 5.18
C ALA A 169 1.17 8.71 5.46
N LYS A 170 0.69 9.52 4.51
CA LYS A 170 0.72 10.99 4.59
C LYS A 170 -0.32 11.66 3.69
N PRO A 171 -1.63 11.39 3.88
CA PRO A 171 -2.66 12.10 3.14
C PRO A 171 -2.56 13.61 3.39
N GLY A 172 -2.64 14.42 2.34
CA GLY A 172 -2.45 15.88 2.42
C GLY A 172 -0.99 16.35 2.54
N GLY A 173 -0.03 15.43 2.61
CA GLY A 173 1.40 15.70 2.51
C GLY A 173 1.96 15.44 1.11
N GLY A 174 3.24 15.74 0.91
CA GLY A 174 3.97 15.45 -0.34
C GLY A 174 5.02 14.34 -0.18
N GLY A 175 5.44 13.76 -1.31
CA GLY A 175 6.60 12.86 -1.37
C GLY A 175 7.86 13.50 -0.74
N MET A 176 8.63 12.72 0.01
CA MET A 176 9.84 13.18 0.71
C MET A 176 10.98 12.21 0.44
N LEU A 177 12.17 12.74 0.15
CA LEU A 177 13.40 11.96 0.05
C LEU A 177 14.55 12.80 0.62
N LEU A 178 15.26 12.27 1.61
CA LEU A 178 16.34 13.01 2.26
C LEU A 178 17.61 13.06 1.38
N GLY A 179 18.38 14.12 1.56
CA GLY A 179 19.56 14.46 0.77
C GLY A 179 20.61 13.36 0.71
N GLN A 180 20.78 12.60 1.79
CA GLN A 180 21.68 11.43 1.83
C GLN A 180 21.32 10.33 0.82
N LYS A 181 20.07 10.30 0.33
CA LYS A 181 19.59 9.39 -0.71
C LYS A 181 19.48 10.06 -2.08
N ILE A 182 19.92 11.32 -2.21
CA ILE A 182 19.92 12.07 -3.47
C ILE A 182 21.34 12.01 -4.03
N THR A 183 21.69 10.83 -4.52
CA THR A 183 22.92 10.57 -5.28
C THR A 183 22.87 11.25 -6.65
N GLU A 184 23.99 11.32 -7.36
CA GLU A 184 24.05 11.92 -8.70
C GLU A 184 22.98 11.35 -9.66
N ARG A 185 22.76 10.03 -9.65
CA ARG A 185 21.73 9.39 -10.48
C ARG A 185 20.32 9.85 -10.10
N VAL A 186 20.00 9.89 -8.79
CA VAL A 186 18.68 10.32 -8.31
C VAL A 186 18.46 11.81 -8.60
N ALA A 187 19.47 12.64 -8.32
CA ALA A 187 19.50 14.07 -8.60
C ALA A 187 19.22 14.35 -10.09
N LYS A 188 19.90 13.66 -10.99
CA LYS A 188 19.71 13.77 -12.45
C LYS A 188 18.30 13.39 -12.88
N MET A 189 17.74 12.30 -12.36
CA MET A 189 16.37 11.88 -12.69
C MET A 189 15.32 12.87 -12.20
N ARG A 190 15.57 13.56 -11.09
CA ARG A 190 14.59 14.47 -10.47
C ARG A 190 14.87 15.95 -10.75
N THR A 191 15.91 16.27 -11.52
CA THR A 191 16.33 17.66 -11.77
C THR A 191 16.55 18.43 -10.46
N LEU A 192 17.26 17.80 -9.52
CA LEU A 192 17.58 18.34 -8.20
C LEU A 192 19.09 18.42 -7.98
N PRO A 193 19.59 19.31 -7.11
CA PRO A 193 20.98 19.26 -6.65
C PRO A 193 21.26 18.00 -5.81
N VAL A 194 22.47 17.46 -5.94
CA VAL A 194 22.95 16.33 -5.12
C VAL A 194 22.94 16.71 -3.64
N GLY A 195 22.50 15.80 -2.77
CA GLY A 195 22.55 16.00 -1.32
C GLY A 195 21.48 16.92 -0.73
N VAL A 196 20.57 17.49 -1.53
CA VAL A 196 19.53 18.41 -1.05
C VAL A 196 18.22 17.68 -0.84
N ASP A 197 17.66 17.75 0.37
CA ASP A 197 16.34 17.18 0.69
C ASP A 197 15.26 17.55 -0.33
N GLN A 198 14.58 16.53 -0.84
CA GLN A 198 13.41 16.72 -1.67
C GLN A 198 12.15 16.73 -0.82
N ARG A 199 11.37 17.81 -0.97
CA ARG A 199 9.99 17.91 -0.50
C ARG A 199 9.09 18.21 -1.69
N SER A 200 8.19 17.29 -1.98
CA SER A 200 7.23 17.45 -3.07
C SER A 200 6.06 18.32 -2.61
N ALA A 201 5.42 19.02 -3.55
CA ALA A 201 4.21 19.77 -3.28
C ALA A 201 3.09 18.81 -2.83
N CYS A 202 2.23 19.26 -1.92
CA CYS A 202 1.07 18.49 -1.45
C CYS A 202 -0.11 18.49 -2.43
N ARG A 203 -0.06 19.36 -3.44
CA ARG A 203 -1.06 19.47 -4.51
C ARG A 203 -0.37 19.64 -5.85
N HIS A 204 -0.99 19.13 -6.90
CA HIS A 204 -0.54 19.44 -8.25
C HIS A 204 -0.73 20.95 -8.51
N PRO A 205 0.28 21.65 -9.02
CA PRO A 205 0.23 23.10 -9.18
C PRO A 205 -0.66 23.55 -10.36
N ASP A 206 -0.96 22.65 -11.29
CA ASP A 206 -1.61 22.89 -12.57
C ASP A 206 -3.10 22.50 -12.59
N TRP A 207 -3.70 22.16 -11.44
CA TRP A 207 -5.14 22.00 -11.28
C TRP A 207 -5.58 22.29 -9.84
N THR A 208 -6.80 22.81 -9.67
CA THR A 208 -7.31 23.23 -8.36
C THR A 208 -8.50 22.41 -7.88
N GLY A 209 -9.20 21.75 -8.80
CA GLY A 209 -10.37 20.94 -8.51
C GLY A 209 -10.56 19.78 -9.48
N PRO A 210 -11.65 19.00 -9.29
CA PRO A 210 -11.93 17.81 -10.10
C PRO A 210 -12.18 18.11 -11.59
N ASP A 211 -12.67 19.31 -11.92
CA ASP A 211 -12.91 19.70 -13.33
C ASP A 211 -11.58 19.97 -14.05
N ASP A 212 -10.63 20.65 -13.40
CA ASP A 212 -9.26 20.82 -13.91
C ASP A 212 -8.51 19.47 -14.00
N LEU A 213 -8.74 18.57 -13.03
CA LEU A 213 -8.17 17.23 -13.04
C LEU A 213 -8.68 16.42 -14.26
N ALA A 214 -9.94 16.63 -14.68
CA ALA A 214 -10.46 16.00 -15.90
C ALA A 214 -9.69 16.44 -17.15
N ILE A 215 -9.34 17.73 -17.24
CA ILE A 215 -8.50 18.26 -18.33
C ILE A 215 -7.11 17.61 -18.28
N LYS A 216 -6.52 17.50 -17.09
CA LYS A 216 -5.21 16.85 -16.92
C LYS A 216 -5.24 15.37 -17.34
N ILE A 217 -6.31 14.66 -17.02
CA ILE A 217 -6.51 13.27 -17.43
C ILE A 217 -6.64 13.19 -18.96
N GLN A 218 -7.35 14.12 -19.60
CA GLN A 218 -7.41 14.19 -21.06
C GLN A 218 -6.02 14.39 -21.67
N GLU A 219 -5.20 15.30 -21.15
CA GLU A 219 -3.82 15.47 -21.64
C GLU A 219 -2.98 14.18 -21.55
N LEU A 220 -3.08 13.44 -20.44
CA LEU A 220 -2.39 12.16 -20.27
C LEU A 220 -2.88 11.10 -21.26
N ARG A 221 -4.18 11.11 -21.60
CA ARG A 221 -4.74 10.24 -22.64
C ARG A 221 -4.21 10.61 -24.02
N GLU A 222 -4.17 11.90 -24.36
CA GLU A 222 -3.60 12.36 -25.63
C GLU A 222 -2.13 11.98 -25.77
N ILE A 223 -1.31 12.17 -24.72
CA ILE A 223 0.11 11.80 -24.72
C ILE A 223 0.31 10.31 -25.02
N THR A 224 -0.62 9.46 -24.57
CA THR A 224 -0.56 8.01 -24.70
C THR A 224 -1.42 7.46 -25.85
N ASP A 225 -1.96 8.32 -26.73
CA ASP A 225 -2.91 7.95 -27.79
C ASP A 225 -4.08 7.09 -27.27
N TRP A 226 -4.57 7.41 -26.08
CA TRP A 226 -5.66 6.69 -25.41
C TRP A 226 -5.39 5.19 -25.22
N GLN A 227 -4.13 4.76 -25.31
CA GLN A 227 -3.77 3.34 -25.27
C GLN A 227 -3.92 2.79 -23.86
N VAL A 228 -3.48 3.55 -22.85
CA VAL A 228 -3.32 3.05 -21.48
C VAL A 228 -4.38 3.60 -20.53
N PRO A 229 -4.75 2.87 -19.47
CA PRO A 229 -5.68 3.36 -18.46
C PRO A 229 -5.05 4.39 -17.52
N ILE A 230 -5.89 5.31 -17.05
CA ILE A 230 -5.54 6.35 -16.08
C ILE A 230 -6.14 6.02 -14.72
N TYR A 231 -5.27 5.80 -13.73
CA TYR A 231 -5.62 5.53 -12.36
C TYR A 231 -5.60 6.84 -11.57
N ILE A 232 -6.43 6.93 -10.53
CA ILE A 232 -6.35 8.00 -9.54
C ILE A 232 -6.11 7.37 -8.18
N LYS A 233 -4.98 7.71 -7.54
CA LYS A 233 -4.63 7.23 -6.21
C LYS A 233 -4.93 8.30 -5.15
N VAL A 234 -5.67 7.92 -4.12
CA VAL A 234 -6.03 8.76 -2.98
C VAL A 234 -5.64 8.09 -1.67
N GLY A 235 -5.19 8.89 -0.69
CA GLY A 235 -5.09 8.44 0.70
C GLY A 235 -6.49 8.40 1.32
N ALA A 236 -6.82 7.31 2.02
CA ALA A 236 -8.14 7.13 2.61
C ALA A 236 -8.39 8.16 3.72
N THR A 237 -9.17 9.19 3.40
CA THR A 237 -9.56 10.25 4.33
C THR A 237 -11.06 10.50 4.21
N ARG A 238 -11.50 11.19 3.16
CA ARG A 238 -12.90 11.43 2.81
C ARG A 238 -13.32 10.51 1.66
N THR A 239 -13.01 9.22 1.81
CA THR A 239 -13.04 8.21 0.74
C THR A 239 -14.32 8.22 -0.08
N TYR A 240 -15.49 8.32 0.55
CA TYR A 240 -16.76 8.40 -0.17
C TYR A 240 -16.81 9.57 -1.18
N TYR A 241 -16.36 10.76 -0.78
CA TYR A 241 -16.36 11.94 -1.65
C TYR A 241 -15.22 11.88 -2.67
N ASP A 242 -14.02 11.49 -2.24
CA ASP A 242 -12.83 11.44 -3.09
C ASP A 242 -13.02 10.47 -4.26
N VAL A 243 -13.66 9.32 -4.00
CA VAL A 243 -14.01 8.33 -5.04
C VAL A 243 -15.01 8.91 -6.04
N LYS A 244 -16.06 9.61 -5.59
CA LYS A 244 -17.03 10.25 -6.50
C LYS A 244 -16.36 11.29 -7.41
N LEU A 245 -15.46 12.09 -6.84
CA LEU A 245 -14.70 13.09 -7.58
C LEU A 245 -13.74 12.44 -8.59
N ALA A 246 -13.06 11.35 -8.21
CA ALA A 246 -12.20 10.60 -9.11
C ALA A 246 -12.96 9.99 -10.30
N VAL A 247 -14.15 9.42 -10.05
CA VAL A 247 -15.05 8.93 -11.12
C VAL A 247 -15.45 10.06 -12.07
N LYS A 248 -15.84 11.22 -11.53
CA LYS A 248 -16.22 12.42 -12.31
C LYS A 248 -15.05 12.93 -13.16
N ALA A 249 -13.84 12.95 -12.60
CA ALA A 249 -12.64 13.39 -13.30
C ALA A 249 -12.21 12.45 -14.45
N GLY A 250 -12.77 11.24 -14.53
CA GLY A 250 -12.51 10.32 -15.64
C GLY A 250 -11.51 9.21 -15.33
N ALA A 251 -11.39 8.82 -14.05
CA ALA A 251 -10.64 7.63 -13.66
C ALA A 251 -11.15 6.37 -14.37
N ASP A 252 -10.20 5.56 -14.85
CA ASP A 252 -10.41 4.18 -15.28
C ASP A 252 -10.35 3.21 -14.09
N VAL A 253 -9.47 3.52 -13.13
CA VAL A 253 -9.24 2.75 -11.90
C VAL A 253 -9.03 3.73 -10.75
N ILE A 254 -9.50 3.39 -9.56
CA ILE A 254 -9.27 4.18 -8.34
C ILE A 254 -8.48 3.33 -7.36
N VAL A 255 -7.41 3.91 -6.81
CA VAL A 255 -6.60 3.28 -5.77
C VAL A 255 -6.85 4.00 -4.45
N VAL A 256 -7.40 3.28 -3.46
CA VAL A 256 -7.66 3.81 -2.11
C VAL A 256 -6.63 3.23 -1.14
N ASP A 257 -5.78 4.10 -0.58
CA ASP A 257 -4.66 3.71 0.27
C ASP A 257 -4.96 4.03 1.74
N GLY A 258 -5.24 3.00 2.55
CA GLY A 258 -5.54 3.14 3.98
C GLY A 258 -4.35 3.60 4.81
N MET A 259 -4.61 4.10 6.02
CA MET A 259 -3.57 4.70 6.88
C MET A 259 -2.40 3.74 7.21
N GLN A 260 -2.60 2.43 7.09
CA GLN A 260 -1.52 1.43 7.23
C GLN A 260 -0.53 1.41 6.06
N GLY A 261 -0.73 2.23 5.02
CA GLY A 261 0.20 2.40 3.91
C GLY A 261 1.60 2.79 4.40
N GLY A 262 2.62 2.25 3.75
CA GLY A 262 4.01 2.55 4.10
C GLY A 262 4.56 3.80 3.43
N THR A 263 5.66 4.32 3.97
CA THR A 263 6.51 5.33 3.32
C THR A 263 7.98 5.04 3.60
N ALA A 264 8.88 5.62 2.82
CA ALA A 264 10.30 5.65 3.17
C ALA A 264 10.66 6.84 4.07
N ALA A 265 9.91 7.94 3.94
CA ALA A 265 10.12 9.15 4.73
C ALA A 265 8.85 9.98 4.79
N THR A 266 8.41 10.31 5.99
CA THR A 266 7.52 11.43 6.30
C THR A 266 7.57 11.70 7.80
N GLN A 267 6.98 12.80 8.24
CA GLN A 267 6.83 13.06 9.67
C GLN A 267 6.00 11.97 10.34
N GLU A 268 6.45 11.45 11.48
CA GLU A 268 5.75 10.40 12.22
C GLU A 268 4.28 10.76 12.51
N VAL A 269 4.01 12.04 12.81
CA VAL A 269 2.65 12.51 13.09
C VAL A 269 1.67 12.26 11.95
N PHE A 270 2.12 12.27 10.68
CA PHE A 270 1.27 11.91 9.55
C PHE A 270 0.94 10.43 9.55
N ILE A 271 1.95 9.57 9.77
CA ILE A 271 1.81 8.12 9.74
C ILE A 271 0.81 7.63 10.79
N GLU A 272 0.90 8.18 12.01
CA GLU A 272 0.12 7.69 13.15
C GLU A 272 -1.25 8.35 13.29
N HIS A 273 -1.49 9.54 12.72
CA HIS A 273 -2.68 10.35 13.02
C HIS A 273 -3.51 10.82 11.83
N VAL A 274 -3.11 10.55 10.58
CA VAL A 274 -3.82 11.06 9.40
C VAL A 274 -4.35 9.93 8.53
N GLY A 275 -5.64 9.98 8.23
CA GLY A 275 -6.33 8.98 7.42
C GLY A 275 -7.17 8.00 8.24
N ILE A 276 -7.83 7.08 7.55
CA ILE A 276 -8.65 6.02 8.15
C ILE A 276 -8.13 4.62 7.79
N PRO A 277 -8.43 3.58 8.60
CA PRO A 277 -8.03 2.22 8.32
C PRO A 277 -8.54 1.71 6.97
N THR A 278 -7.75 0.89 6.27
CA THR A 278 -8.14 0.27 5.00
C THR A 278 -9.52 -0.39 5.08
N MET A 279 -9.77 -1.16 6.14
CA MET A 279 -11.05 -1.85 6.37
C MET A 279 -12.27 -0.91 6.38
N ALA A 280 -12.13 0.31 6.92
CA ALA A 280 -13.20 1.31 6.94
C ALA A 280 -13.36 2.03 5.59
N ALA A 281 -12.28 2.11 4.81
CA ALA A 281 -12.27 2.81 3.53
C ALA A 281 -12.97 2.02 2.42
N ILE A 282 -12.86 0.68 2.40
CA ILE A 282 -13.44 -0.15 1.33
C ILE A 282 -14.96 0.05 1.21
N PRO A 283 -15.76 -0.07 2.29
CA PRO A 283 -17.21 0.07 2.16
C PRO A 283 -17.64 1.48 1.73
N GLN A 284 -16.89 2.53 2.13
CA GLN A 284 -17.15 3.89 1.69
C GLN A 284 -16.89 4.08 0.18
N ALA A 285 -15.81 3.49 -0.33
CA ALA A 285 -15.48 3.52 -1.75
C ALA A 285 -16.49 2.74 -2.59
N VAL A 286 -16.86 1.54 -2.14
CA VAL A 286 -17.84 0.68 -2.80
C VAL A 286 -19.21 1.33 -2.83
N GLN A 287 -19.67 1.90 -1.71
CA GLN A 287 -20.93 2.67 -1.66
C GLN A 287 -20.91 3.82 -2.67
N ALA A 288 -19.84 4.62 -2.71
CA ALA A 288 -19.71 5.71 -3.67
C ALA A 288 -19.81 5.24 -5.13
N LEU A 289 -19.13 4.15 -5.47
CA LEU A 289 -19.17 3.54 -6.80
C LEU A 289 -20.55 2.97 -7.15
N GLN A 290 -21.22 2.32 -6.20
CA GLN A 290 -22.57 1.77 -6.39
C GLN A 290 -23.61 2.87 -6.64
N GLU A 291 -23.60 3.93 -5.83
CA GLU A 291 -24.51 5.07 -6.00
C GLU A 291 -24.31 5.81 -7.32
N MET A 292 -23.09 5.80 -7.87
CA MET A 292 -22.79 6.35 -9.20
C MET A 292 -23.08 5.36 -10.34
N GLY A 293 -23.49 4.13 -10.06
CA GLY A 293 -23.67 3.07 -11.07
C GLY A 293 -22.35 2.66 -11.75
N MET A 294 -21.23 2.84 -11.07
CA MET A 294 -19.85 2.64 -11.56
C MET A 294 -19.11 1.49 -10.87
N HIS A 295 -19.71 0.82 -9.88
CA HIS A 295 -19.11 -0.36 -9.25
C HIS A 295 -18.79 -1.42 -10.30
N ARG A 296 -17.54 -1.93 -10.29
CA ARG A 296 -16.95 -2.85 -11.27
C ARG A 296 -16.79 -2.30 -12.71
N LYS A 297 -17.27 -1.07 -13.01
CA LYS A 297 -16.98 -0.35 -14.27
C LYS A 297 -15.74 0.54 -14.16
N VAL A 298 -15.58 1.18 -13.01
CA VAL A 298 -14.33 1.79 -12.55
C VAL A 298 -13.77 0.84 -11.51
N GLN A 299 -12.66 0.18 -11.80
CA GLN A 299 -12.13 -0.84 -10.90
C GLN A 299 -11.54 -0.19 -9.63
N LEU A 300 -11.76 -0.84 -8.49
CA LEU A 300 -11.26 -0.40 -7.18
C LEU A 300 -10.06 -1.25 -6.75
N ILE A 301 -8.90 -0.61 -6.59
CA ILE A 301 -7.74 -1.19 -5.94
C ILE A 301 -7.65 -0.64 -4.52
N VAL A 302 -7.42 -1.50 -3.54
CA VAL A 302 -7.20 -1.07 -2.15
C VAL A 302 -5.78 -1.41 -1.69
N SER A 303 -5.18 -0.53 -0.89
CA SER A 303 -3.86 -0.75 -0.32
C SER A 303 -3.77 -0.27 1.12
N GLY A 304 -2.68 -0.64 1.80
CA GLY A 304 -2.43 -0.34 3.20
C GLY A 304 -2.69 -1.56 4.09
N GLY A 305 -1.62 -2.10 4.69
CA GLY A 305 -1.72 -3.16 5.70
C GLY A 305 -2.13 -4.57 5.22
N ILE A 306 -2.05 -4.88 3.93
CA ILE A 306 -2.42 -6.20 3.38
C ILE A 306 -1.21 -7.15 3.43
N ARG A 307 -1.34 -8.31 4.09
CA ARG A 307 -0.19 -9.16 4.48
C ARG A 307 -0.29 -10.62 4.04
N ASN A 308 -1.48 -11.18 3.89
CA ASN A 308 -1.69 -12.59 3.58
C ASN A 308 -2.92 -12.79 2.68
N GLY A 309 -3.16 -13.99 2.17
CA GLY A 309 -4.28 -14.24 1.27
C GLY A 309 -5.66 -14.12 1.94
N ALA A 310 -5.75 -14.23 3.26
CA ALA A 310 -6.98 -13.92 3.99
C ALA A 310 -7.29 -12.42 3.95
N ASP A 311 -6.30 -11.55 4.13
CA ASP A 311 -6.45 -10.10 3.96
C ASP A 311 -6.90 -9.78 2.52
N VAL A 312 -6.29 -10.44 1.50
CA VAL A 312 -6.70 -10.30 0.10
C VAL A 312 -8.16 -10.70 -0.09
N ALA A 313 -8.55 -11.90 0.33
CA ALA A 313 -9.92 -12.39 0.19
C ALA A 313 -10.93 -11.48 0.89
N LYS A 314 -10.61 -10.98 2.09
CA LYS A 314 -11.48 -10.04 2.83
C LYS A 314 -11.65 -8.72 2.09
N CYS A 315 -10.58 -8.17 1.49
CA CYS A 315 -10.69 -6.99 0.64
C CYS A 315 -11.61 -7.24 -0.57
N MET A 316 -11.48 -8.40 -1.23
CA MET A 316 -12.31 -8.78 -2.37
C MET A 316 -13.79 -8.92 -1.96
N ALA A 317 -14.06 -9.58 -0.83
CA ALA A 317 -15.39 -9.75 -0.24
C ALA A 317 -16.04 -8.41 0.10
N LEU A 318 -15.27 -7.45 0.62
CA LEU A 318 -15.74 -6.09 0.90
C LEU A 318 -15.96 -5.25 -0.38
N GLY A 319 -15.66 -5.78 -1.56
CA GLY A 319 -16.01 -5.20 -2.85
C GLY A 319 -14.83 -4.60 -3.65
N ALA A 320 -13.58 -4.82 -3.24
CA ALA A 320 -12.42 -4.45 -4.07
C ALA A 320 -12.33 -5.33 -5.33
N ASP A 321 -11.74 -4.80 -6.41
CA ASP A 321 -11.39 -5.55 -7.63
C ASP A 321 -9.99 -6.13 -7.56
N ALA A 322 -9.08 -5.44 -6.89
CA ALA A 322 -7.70 -5.86 -6.66
C ALA A 322 -7.15 -5.20 -5.39
N VAL A 323 -5.98 -5.65 -4.98
CA VAL A 323 -5.22 -5.08 -3.87
C VAL A 323 -3.83 -4.67 -4.32
N ALA A 324 -3.21 -3.71 -3.64
CA ALA A 324 -1.79 -3.40 -3.82
C ALA A 324 -1.00 -3.58 -2.52
N ILE A 325 0.13 -4.28 -2.62
CA ILE A 325 1.06 -4.51 -1.50
C ILE A 325 2.35 -3.70 -1.66
N GLY A 326 2.84 -3.12 -0.56
CA GLY A 326 4.09 -2.36 -0.50
C GLY A 326 5.05 -2.98 0.49
N THR A 327 4.87 -2.67 1.78
CA THR A 327 5.72 -3.19 2.88
C THR A 327 5.87 -4.71 2.86
N ALA A 328 4.77 -5.45 2.64
CA ALA A 328 4.83 -6.91 2.58
C ALA A 328 5.67 -7.42 1.39
N ALA A 329 5.65 -6.73 0.26
CA ALA A 329 6.54 -7.02 -0.87
C ALA A 329 8.01 -6.76 -0.50
N LEU A 330 8.32 -5.67 0.20
CA LEU A 330 9.69 -5.37 0.66
C LEU A 330 10.20 -6.41 1.67
N ILE A 331 9.35 -6.88 2.57
CA ILE A 331 9.68 -7.97 3.51
C ILE A 331 9.97 -9.26 2.73
N ALA A 332 9.17 -9.58 1.71
CA ALA A 332 9.41 -10.74 0.84
C ALA A 332 10.76 -10.65 0.10
N LEU A 333 11.20 -9.45 -0.30
CA LEU A 333 12.54 -9.23 -0.86
C LEU A 333 13.65 -9.44 0.18
N GLY A 334 13.38 -9.18 1.47
CA GLY A 334 14.34 -9.35 2.57
C GLY A 334 14.55 -8.13 3.45
N CYS A 335 13.72 -7.09 3.32
CA CYS A 335 13.70 -5.99 4.28
C CYS A 335 13.44 -6.54 5.70
N ASN A 336 14.15 -6.02 6.70
CA ASN A 336 14.03 -6.46 8.11
C ASN A 336 14.34 -7.95 8.36
N HIS A 337 15.03 -8.64 7.43
CA HIS A 337 15.30 -10.08 7.57
C HIS A 337 16.29 -10.39 8.71
N PRO A 338 16.04 -11.45 9.53
CA PRO A 338 16.90 -11.82 10.67
C PRO A 338 18.39 -12.04 10.35
N LYS A 339 18.71 -12.46 9.12
CA LYS A 339 20.10 -12.61 8.65
C LYS A 339 20.95 -11.34 8.77
N TRP A 340 20.33 -10.16 8.82
CA TRP A 340 21.00 -8.86 8.95
C TRP A 340 20.91 -8.27 10.36
N ASP A 341 20.41 -9.03 11.34
CA ASP A 341 20.15 -8.54 12.70
C ASP A 341 21.40 -7.93 13.38
N ALA A 342 22.58 -8.53 13.18
CA ALA A 342 23.83 -7.98 13.69
C ALA A 342 24.17 -6.61 13.08
N GLU A 343 23.82 -6.36 11.82
CA GLU A 343 24.02 -5.08 11.15
C GLU A 343 22.98 -4.05 11.61
N PHE A 344 21.73 -4.45 11.80
CA PHE A 344 20.69 -3.58 12.37
C PHE A 344 21.04 -3.13 13.79
N ARG A 345 21.61 -4.01 14.63
CA ARG A 345 22.08 -3.64 15.98
C ARG A 345 23.17 -2.58 15.97
N LYS A 346 24.05 -2.56 14.96
CA LYS A 346 25.06 -1.49 14.81
C LYS A 346 24.42 -0.12 14.52
N LEU A 347 23.19 -0.11 14.00
CA LEU A 347 22.41 1.11 13.74
C LEU A 347 21.48 1.46 14.91
N GLY A 348 21.55 0.77 16.05
CA GLY A 348 20.64 0.99 17.18
C GLY A 348 19.24 0.38 16.99
N SER A 349 19.07 -0.52 16.03
CA SER A 349 17.79 -1.20 15.73
C SER A 349 17.92 -2.72 15.86
N ALA A 350 16.92 -3.47 15.37
CA ALA A 350 16.93 -4.92 15.31
C ALA A 350 16.14 -5.39 14.07
N ALA A 351 16.40 -6.62 13.62
CA ALA A 351 15.59 -7.21 12.55
C ALA A 351 14.11 -7.25 12.94
N GLY A 352 13.24 -6.71 12.09
CA GLY A 352 11.81 -6.57 12.34
C GLY A 352 11.39 -5.20 12.89
N TYR A 353 12.36 -4.37 13.32
CA TYR A 353 12.10 -3.07 13.95
C TYR A 353 12.63 -1.89 13.14
N TYR A 354 13.47 -2.11 12.13
CA TYR A 354 14.08 -1.04 11.36
C TYR A 354 13.05 -0.31 10.49
N ASP A 355 12.92 0.99 10.75
CA ASP A 355 12.05 1.93 10.05
C ASP A 355 12.74 3.25 9.68
N ASP A 356 14.04 3.40 9.94
CA ASP A 356 14.85 4.55 9.51
C ASP A 356 15.18 4.51 8.01
N TYR A 357 14.21 4.18 7.16
CA TYR A 357 14.40 4.06 5.70
C TYR A 357 14.86 5.36 5.04
N HIS A 358 14.64 6.49 5.72
CA HIS A 358 15.07 7.82 5.34
C HIS A 358 16.60 8.00 5.48
N GLU A 359 17.25 7.25 6.37
CA GLU A 359 18.71 7.23 6.60
C GLU A 359 19.49 6.67 5.40
N GLY A 360 18.86 5.81 4.60
CA GLY A 360 19.53 5.17 3.47
C GLY A 360 20.59 4.13 3.87
N LYS A 361 20.59 3.70 5.14
CA LYS A 361 21.56 2.77 5.72
C LYS A 361 21.06 1.33 5.82
N ASP A 362 19.99 0.99 5.10
CA ASP A 362 19.37 -0.34 5.15
C ASP A 362 20.37 -1.47 4.85
N PRO A 363 20.74 -2.28 5.86
CA PRO A 363 21.65 -3.41 5.71
C PRO A 363 21.16 -4.46 4.71
N ALA A 364 19.86 -4.52 4.42
CA ALA A 364 19.29 -5.46 3.46
C ALA A 364 19.47 -5.04 2.00
N GLY A 365 19.93 -3.81 1.74
CA GLY A 365 20.11 -3.31 0.38
C GLY A 365 18.82 -2.92 -0.33
N VAL A 366 17.69 -2.84 0.38
CA VAL A 366 16.36 -2.55 -0.19
C VAL A 366 16.13 -1.04 -0.23
N THR A 367 16.23 -0.36 0.91
CA THR A 367 15.90 1.07 1.06
C THR A 367 17.15 1.95 1.15
N THR A 368 18.08 1.80 0.20
CA THR A 368 19.38 2.50 0.19
C THR A 368 19.77 2.99 -1.21
N GLN A 369 20.67 3.97 -1.26
CA GLN A 369 21.40 4.36 -2.48
C GLN A 369 22.92 4.16 -2.34
N ASP A 370 23.38 3.55 -1.24
CA ASP A 370 24.77 3.19 -1.03
C ASP A 370 25.13 1.97 -1.91
N PRO A 371 26.12 2.08 -2.82
CA PRO A 371 26.48 1.00 -3.73
C PRO A 371 26.90 -0.31 -3.04
N GLU A 372 27.54 -0.26 -1.87
CA GLU A 372 27.96 -1.45 -1.14
C GLU A 372 26.79 -2.14 -0.44
N LEU A 373 25.85 -1.36 0.12
CA LEU A 373 24.61 -1.92 0.67
C LEU A 373 23.73 -2.49 -0.43
N MET A 374 23.63 -1.82 -1.58
CA MET A 374 22.82 -2.28 -2.72
C MET A 374 23.23 -3.68 -3.21
N LYS A 375 24.53 -3.99 -3.24
CA LYS A 375 25.06 -5.31 -3.64
C LYS A 375 24.53 -6.46 -2.76
N ARG A 376 24.08 -6.18 -1.54
CA ARG A 376 23.54 -7.18 -0.61
C ARG A 376 22.18 -7.75 -1.04
N LEU A 377 21.47 -7.05 -1.94
CA LEU A 377 20.23 -7.51 -2.54
C LEU A 377 20.50 -8.02 -3.97
N ASP A 378 20.42 -9.34 -4.15
CA ASP A 378 20.37 -9.96 -5.47
C ASP A 378 18.94 -9.79 -6.05
N PRO A 379 18.78 -9.05 -7.18
CA PRO A 379 17.47 -8.81 -7.77
C PRO A 379 16.81 -10.07 -8.33
N VAL A 380 17.58 -11.07 -8.78
CA VAL A 380 17.03 -12.32 -9.32
C VAL A 380 16.42 -13.16 -8.21
N GLU A 381 17.17 -13.37 -7.13
CA GLU A 381 16.67 -14.10 -5.96
C GLU A 381 15.54 -13.34 -5.25
N GLY A 382 15.66 -12.01 -5.11
CA GLY A 382 14.59 -11.16 -4.58
C GLY A 382 13.29 -11.30 -5.39
N GLY A 383 13.39 -11.23 -6.72
CA GLY A 383 12.24 -11.41 -7.61
C GLY A 383 11.60 -12.80 -7.48
N ARG A 384 12.41 -13.87 -7.35
CA ARG A 384 11.92 -15.23 -7.12
C ARG A 384 11.15 -15.36 -5.80
N ARG A 385 11.70 -14.79 -4.71
CA ARG A 385 11.04 -14.78 -3.38
C ARG A 385 9.72 -14.03 -3.41
N LEU A 386 9.68 -12.87 -4.07
CA LEU A 386 8.46 -12.11 -4.25
C LEU A 386 7.41 -12.87 -5.08
N ALA A 387 7.82 -13.51 -6.18
CA ALA A 387 6.90 -14.33 -6.99
C ALA A 387 6.29 -15.48 -6.17
N ASN A 388 7.07 -16.14 -5.32
CA ASN A 388 6.54 -17.17 -4.43
C ASN A 388 5.52 -16.60 -3.45
N TYR A 389 5.81 -15.45 -2.84
CA TYR A 389 4.88 -14.80 -1.93
C TYR A 389 3.56 -14.41 -2.61
N LEU A 390 3.62 -13.81 -3.82
CA LEU A 390 2.43 -13.46 -4.61
C LEU A 390 1.58 -14.70 -4.98
N ARG A 391 2.23 -15.83 -5.30
CA ARG A 391 1.53 -17.10 -5.53
C ARG A 391 0.81 -17.58 -4.28
N VAL A 392 1.46 -17.52 -3.11
CA VAL A 392 0.85 -17.92 -1.82
C VAL A 392 -0.36 -17.06 -1.51
N LEU A 393 -0.27 -15.73 -1.62
CA LEU A 393 -1.41 -14.82 -1.43
C LEU A 393 -2.60 -15.20 -2.30
N THR A 394 -2.33 -15.55 -3.56
CA THR A 394 -3.35 -15.94 -4.53
C THR A 394 -3.98 -17.29 -4.18
N MET A 395 -3.18 -18.30 -3.85
CA MET A 395 -3.64 -19.65 -3.49
C MET A 395 -4.47 -19.65 -2.21
N GLU A 396 -4.03 -18.91 -1.19
CA GLU A 396 -4.76 -18.74 0.07
C GLU A 396 -6.11 -18.06 -0.16
N ALA A 397 -6.15 -16.98 -0.94
CA ALA A 397 -7.40 -16.30 -1.28
C ALA A 397 -8.36 -17.23 -2.04
N GLN A 398 -7.86 -17.98 -3.03
CA GLN A 398 -8.67 -18.97 -3.76
C GLN A 398 -9.23 -20.06 -2.85
N THR A 399 -8.44 -20.50 -1.86
CA THR A 399 -8.86 -21.52 -0.90
C THR A 399 -10.07 -21.03 -0.10
N LEU A 400 -10.04 -19.77 0.36
CA LEU A 400 -11.15 -19.17 1.08
C LEU A 400 -12.38 -18.96 0.19
N ALA A 401 -12.21 -18.48 -1.05
CA ALA A 401 -13.34 -18.35 -1.98
C ALA A 401 -14.03 -19.68 -2.25
N ARG A 402 -13.27 -20.76 -2.50
CA ARG A 402 -13.83 -22.10 -2.69
C ARG A 402 -14.52 -22.61 -1.42
N ALA A 403 -13.97 -22.34 -0.25
CA ALA A 403 -14.61 -22.66 1.02
C ALA A 403 -15.96 -21.97 1.18
N CYS A 404 -16.14 -20.76 0.61
CA CYS A 404 -17.42 -20.05 0.55
C CYS A 404 -18.31 -20.45 -0.65
N GLY A 405 -17.92 -21.47 -1.43
CA GLY A 405 -18.67 -21.91 -2.61
C GLY A 405 -18.49 -21.03 -3.85
N LYS A 406 -17.44 -20.20 -3.90
CA LYS A 406 -17.19 -19.22 -4.96
C LYS A 406 -16.09 -19.66 -5.92
N ASN A 407 -16.37 -19.58 -7.22
CA ASN A 407 -15.46 -19.97 -8.32
C ASN A 407 -14.75 -18.77 -8.99
N ASP A 408 -14.90 -17.57 -8.46
CA ASP A 408 -14.16 -16.36 -8.84
C ASP A 408 -13.94 -15.55 -7.55
N LEU A 409 -12.74 -15.00 -7.34
CA LEU A 409 -12.47 -14.19 -6.15
C LEU A 409 -13.39 -12.96 -6.04
N ARG A 410 -13.87 -12.43 -7.16
CA ARG A 410 -14.81 -11.30 -7.19
C ARG A 410 -16.25 -11.69 -6.86
N ASN A 411 -16.53 -12.99 -6.73
CA ASN A 411 -17.82 -13.49 -6.27
C ASN A 411 -17.89 -13.63 -4.74
N LEU A 412 -16.80 -13.36 -4.02
CA LEU A 412 -16.85 -13.15 -2.56
C LEU A 412 -17.65 -11.88 -2.26
N GLU A 413 -18.48 -11.94 -1.23
CA GLU A 413 -19.39 -10.85 -0.87
C GLU A 413 -19.32 -10.54 0.64
N PRO A 414 -19.80 -9.37 1.10
CA PRO A 414 -19.81 -9.03 2.52
C PRO A 414 -20.57 -10.04 3.39
N GLU A 415 -21.57 -10.73 2.83
CA GLU A 415 -22.36 -11.77 3.50
C GLU A 415 -21.55 -13.04 3.78
N ASP A 416 -20.40 -13.21 3.13
CA ASP A 416 -19.46 -14.28 3.46
C ASP A 416 -18.63 -13.94 4.70
N LEU A 417 -18.78 -12.74 5.29
CA LEU A 417 -17.99 -12.24 6.41
C LEU A 417 -18.83 -11.99 7.67
N VAL A 418 -18.17 -12.14 8.82
CA VAL A 418 -18.62 -11.64 10.13
C VAL A 418 -17.45 -11.00 10.87
N ALA A 419 -17.74 -10.07 11.79
CA ALA A 419 -16.75 -9.41 12.62
C ALA A 419 -16.69 -10.00 14.02
N LEU A 420 -15.48 -10.10 14.58
CA LEU A 420 -15.22 -10.55 15.96
C LEU A 420 -15.33 -9.42 16.98
N THR A 421 -15.24 -8.17 16.54
CA THR A 421 -15.27 -6.98 17.38
C THR A 421 -16.31 -5.98 16.87
N VAL A 422 -16.81 -5.13 17.77
CA VAL A 422 -17.80 -4.09 17.44
C VAL A 422 -17.18 -3.06 16.49
N GLU A 423 -15.90 -2.73 16.68
CA GLU A 423 -15.14 -1.80 15.85
C GLU A 423 -15.00 -2.33 14.42
N ALA A 424 -14.65 -3.61 14.27
CA ALA A 424 -14.55 -4.23 12.95
C ALA A 424 -15.92 -4.32 12.26
N ALA A 425 -16.98 -4.67 13.00
CA ALA A 425 -18.35 -4.70 12.48
C ALA A 425 -18.77 -3.31 11.95
N ALA A 426 -18.53 -2.26 12.73
CA ALA A 426 -18.86 -0.88 12.35
C ALA A 426 -18.04 -0.40 11.12
N MET A 427 -16.74 -0.70 11.09
CA MET A 427 -15.84 -0.25 10.02
C MET A 427 -16.08 -0.99 8.70
N ALA A 428 -16.13 -2.33 8.75
CA ALA A 428 -16.33 -3.16 7.57
C ALA A 428 -17.80 -3.17 7.11
N ARG A 429 -18.73 -2.72 7.96
CA ARG A 429 -20.19 -2.77 7.75
C ARG A 429 -20.67 -4.21 7.53
N VAL A 430 -20.18 -5.13 8.35
CA VAL A 430 -20.59 -6.54 8.38
C VAL A 430 -21.08 -6.91 9.78
N PRO A 431 -21.95 -7.93 9.92
CA PRO A 431 -22.53 -8.27 11.22
C PRO A 431 -21.50 -8.70 12.25
N LEU A 432 -21.74 -8.37 13.52
CA LEU A 432 -21.02 -8.99 14.63
C LEU A 432 -21.32 -10.50 14.66
N ALA A 433 -20.29 -11.32 14.79
CA ALA A 433 -20.37 -12.77 14.71
C ALA A 433 -21.46 -13.35 15.63
N GLY A 434 -22.31 -14.22 15.07
CA GLY A 434 -23.45 -14.81 15.77
C GLY A 434 -24.70 -13.90 15.85
N THR A 435 -24.69 -12.74 15.18
CA THR A 435 -25.81 -11.78 15.17
C THR A 435 -26.09 -11.27 13.76
N SER A 436 -27.21 -10.56 13.59
CA SER A 436 -27.49 -9.73 12.39
C SER A 436 -27.18 -8.24 12.62
N TRP A 437 -26.56 -7.89 13.74
CA TRP A 437 -26.39 -6.50 14.15
C TRP A 437 -25.12 -5.89 13.55
N ILE A 438 -25.28 -4.75 12.89
CA ILE A 438 -24.20 -3.89 12.39
C ILE A 438 -24.27 -2.58 13.16
N PRO A 439 -23.26 -2.22 13.98
CA PRO A 439 -23.28 -0.98 14.73
C PRO A 439 -23.44 0.24 13.83
N GLY A 440 -24.39 1.12 14.18
CA GLY A 440 -24.66 2.36 13.45
C GLY A 440 -25.60 2.21 12.24
N GLN A 441 -26.08 1.00 11.92
CA GLN A 441 -27.20 0.80 10.99
C GLN A 441 -28.49 0.56 11.78
N GLY A 442 -29.61 1.16 11.32
CA GLY A 442 -30.94 0.91 11.89
C GLY A 442 -31.42 -0.50 11.57
N PHE A 443 -32.32 -1.02 12.40
CA PHE A 443 -32.94 -2.34 12.22
C PHE A 443 -33.87 -2.40 11.02
#